data_AF-A0A455U9Q4-F1
#
_entry.id   AF-A0A455U9Q4-F1
#
_cell.length_a   1.000
_cell.length_b   1.000
_cell.length_c   1.000
_cell.angle_alpha   90.00
_cell.angle_beta   90.00
_cell.angle_gamma   90.00
#
_symmetry.space_group_name_H-M   'P 1'
#
loop_
_entity.id
_entity.type
_entity.pdbx_description
1 polymer ?
#
loop_
_entity_poly.entity_id
_entity_poly.type
_entity_poly.pdbx_seq_one_letter_code
_entity_poly.pdbx_strand_id
1 'polypeptide(L)'
;MHLCDTDFIGTNGINGGKFVTANALAQHIASLWPSQSGDAKPDTKNDATPYVVFTGGEPLLQLDATLITALHSHGFEVAVETNGTLAPPPGIDWLCVSPKGSNSLAVTQGDELKLVFPQADAPPEQFSSLDFSPLFLAADGSYPSQSGEDHRRRSDRLLYG
;
A
#
# COMPACT_ATOMS: atom_id res chain seq x y z
N MET A 1 -11.48 18.55 1.97
CA MET A 1 -11.80 17.52 2.98
C MET A 1 -10.55 16.69 3.20
N HIS A 2 -10.21 16.33 4.45
CA HIS A 2 -9.12 15.40 4.75
C HIS A 2 -9.67 13.98 4.64
N LEU A 3 -9.19 13.20 3.66
CA LEU A 3 -9.62 11.82 3.37
C LEU A 3 -8.70 10.76 4.01
N CYS A 4 -7.86 11.16 4.96
CA CYS A 4 -6.94 10.22 5.60
C CYS A 4 -7.65 9.51 6.76
N ASP A 5 -7.73 8.19 6.66
CA ASP A 5 -8.33 7.27 7.64
C ASP A 5 -7.29 6.68 8.62
N THR A 6 -6.02 7.03 8.46
CA THR A 6 -4.88 6.42 9.17
C THR A 6 -4.23 7.42 10.13
N ASP A 7 -4.05 7.04 11.40
CA ASP A 7 -3.21 7.78 12.34
C ASP A 7 -1.73 7.42 12.12
N PHE A 8 -0.98 8.37 11.56
CA PHE A 8 0.44 8.20 11.23
C PHE A 8 1.37 9.06 12.10
N ILE A 9 0.84 9.69 13.17
CA ILE A 9 1.63 10.61 14.00
C ILE A 9 2.37 9.86 15.11
N GLY A 10 3.70 9.94 15.10
CA GLY A 10 4.55 9.39 16.15
C GLY A 10 5.07 7.98 15.84
N THR A 11 5.59 7.30 16.86
CA THR A 11 6.22 5.96 16.73
C THR A 11 5.80 5.01 17.86
N ASN A 12 4.63 5.23 18.44
CA ASN A 12 4.11 4.55 19.64
C ASN A 12 3.00 3.52 19.36
N GLY A 13 2.73 3.23 18.07
CA GLY A 13 1.83 2.16 17.67
C GLY A 13 2.38 0.76 17.97
N ILE A 14 1.58 -0.26 17.70
CA ILE A 14 1.99 -1.67 17.83
C ILE A 14 3.22 -1.91 16.95
N ASN A 15 4.29 -2.48 17.53
CA ASN A 15 5.58 -2.69 16.88
C ASN A 15 6.26 -1.40 16.37
N GLY A 16 5.74 -0.22 16.75
CA GLY A 16 6.29 1.08 16.41
C GLY A 16 7.57 1.37 17.17
N GLY A 17 8.43 2.17 16.54
CA GLY A 17 9.70 2.56 17.14
C GLY A 17 10.53 3.43 16.22
N LYS A 18 11.71 3.83 16.69
CA LYS A 18 12.72 4.48 15.88
C LYS A 18 13.82 3.48 15.59
N PHE A 19 14.00 3.15 14.32
CA PHE A 19 15.02 2.22 13.87
C PHE A 19 16.20 3.02 13.32
N VAL A 20 17.37 2.85 13.92
CA VAL A 20 18.57 3.62 13.57
C VAL A 20 19.13 3.20 12.21
N THR A 21 18.90 1.95 11.80
CA THR A 21 19.44 1.39 10.56
C THR A 21 18.38 0.60 9.81
N ALA A 22 18.56 0.52 8.48
CA ALA A 22 17.78 -0.35 7.59
C ALA A 22 17.75 -1.79 8.09
N ASN A 23 18.90 -2.34 8.47
CA ASN A 23 18.98 -3.72 8.98
C ASN A 23 18.21 -3.91 10.29
N ALA A 24 18.21 -2.94 11.20
CA ALA A 24 17.44 -3.06 12.44
C ALA A 24 15.94 -3.13 12.16
N LEU A 25 15.45 -2.33 11.21
CA LEU A 25 14.04 -2.38 10.79
C LEU A 25 13.73 -3.68 10.02
N ALA A 26 14.58 -4.09 9.08
CA ALA A 26 14.38 -5.31 8.32
C ALA A 26 14.36 -6.56 9.20
N GLN A 27 15.26 -6.66 10.19
CA GLN A 27 15.27 -7.74 11.18
C GLN A 27 13.99 -7.75 12.03
N HIS A 28 13.53 -6.57 12.46
CA HIS A 28 12.29 -6.45 13.20
C HIS A 28 11.08 -6.91 12.38
N ILE A 29 10.96 -6.47 11.13
CA ILE A 29 9.91 -6.92 10.20
C ILE A 29 9.99 -8.45 9.99
N ALA A 30 11.18 -8.98 9.74
CA ALA A 30 11.39 -10.41 9.55
C ALA A 30 10.98 -11.23 10.77
N SER A 31 11.16 -10.70 11.99
CA SER A 31 10.74 -11.36 13.23
C SER A 31 9.22 -11.48 13.40
N LEU A 32 8.45 -10.66 12.67
CA LEU A 32 6.98 -10.70 12.68
C LEU A 32 6.41 -11.73 11.69
N TRP A 33 7.22 -12.19 10.73
CA TRP A 33 6.79 -13.23 9.80
C TRP A 33 6.76 -14.59 10.52
N PRO A 34 5.69 -15.40 10.38
CA PRO A 34 5.62 -16.70 11.04
C PRO A 34 6.78 -17.59 10.59
N SER A 35 7.72 -17.86 11.51
CA SER A 35 8.75 -18.88 11.31
C SER A 35 8.08 -20.26 11.23
N GLN A 36 8.64 -21.15 10.41
CA GLN A 36 8.17 -22.54 10.21
C GLN A 36 8.33 -23.44 11.47
N SER A 37 7.99 -22.95 12.66
CA SER A 37 8.19 -23.64 13.93
C SER A 37 6.87 -24.05 14.56
N GLY A 38 6.63 -25.36 14.64
CA GLY A 38 5.78 -25.97 15.68
C GLY A 38 4.72 -26.93 15.17
N ASP A 39 3.71 -26.41 14.47
CA ASP A 39 2.45 -27.12 14.22
C ASP A 39 2.12 -27.32 12.74
N ALA A 40 3.08 -27.01 11.84
CA ALA A 40 2.94 -27.32 10.43
C ALA A 40 2.87 -28.84 10.28
N LYS A 41 1.74 -29.33 9.74
CA LYS A 41 1.60 -30.71 9.33
C LYS A 41 2.83 -31.08 8.47
N PRO A 42 3.43 -32.27 8.65
CA PRO A 42 4.67 -32.67 7.95
C PRO A 42 4.54 -32.70 6.41
N ASP A 43 3.33 -32.54 5.91
CA ASP A 43 2.88 -32.54 4.52
C ASP A 43 2.59 -31.14 3.94
N THR A 44 2.68 -30.05 4.72
CA THR A 44 2.57 -28.66 4.21
C THR A 44 3.91 -27.94 4.28
N LYS A 45 4.69 -28.00 3.19
CA LYS A 45 5.71 -26.98 2.95
C LYS A 45 5.00 -25.63 2.82
N ASN A 46 5.24 -24.71 3.74
CA ASN A 46 4.89 -23.31 3.54
C ASN A 46 5.94 -22.70 2.60
N ASP A 47 5.74 -22.85 1.29
CA ASP A 47 6.53 -22.21 0.22
C ASP A 47 6.08 -20.75 -0.01
N ALA A 48 5.51 -20.09 1.01
CA ALA A 48 5.03 -18.71 0.89
C ALA A 48 6.20 -17.72 0.97
N THR A 49 6.28 -16.82 0.00
CA THR A 49 7.23 -15.70 -0.01
C THR A 49 6.77 -14.63 0.98
N PRO A 50 7.62 -14.19 1.93
CA PRO A 50 7.32 -13.04 2.78
C PRO A 50 7.00 -11.78 1.96
N TYR A 51 5.99 -11.02 2.37
CA TYR A 51 5.54 -9.82 1.66
C TYR A 51 5.31 -8.68 2.65
N VAL A 52 5.88 -7.50 2.38
CA VAL A 52 5.76 -6.32 3.24
C VAL A 52 5.21 -5.13 2.44
N VAL A 53 4.26 -4.42 3.03
CA VAL A 53 3.67 -3.20 2.46
C VAL A 53 4.14 -2.00 3.25
N PHE A 54 4.88 -1.10 2.62
CA PHE A 54 5.16 0.23 3.16
C PHE A 54 4.02 1.19 2.81
N THR A 55 3.47 1.80 3.85
CA THR A 55 2.35 2.74 3.80
C THR A 55 2.52 3.77 4.94
N GLY A 56 1.46 4.54 5.24
CA GLY A 56 1.38 5.45 6.38
C GLY A 56 2.12 6.77 6.17
N GLY A 57 1.46 7.89 6.48
CA GLY A 57 1.91 9.21 6.01
C GLY A 57 2.16 9.19 4.49
N GLU A 58 3.34 9.63 4.07
CA GLU A 58 3.88 9.36 2.74
C GLU A 58 5.15 8.50 2.90
N PRO A 59 5.14 7.20 2.52
CA PRO A 59 6.27 6.31 2.78
C PRO A 59 7.54 6.71 2.04
N LEU A 60 7.44 7.36 0.88
CA LEU A 60 8.61 7.80 0.09
C LEU A 60 9.39 8.95 0.75
N LEU A 61 8.91 9.51 1.87
CA LEU A 61 9.70 10.43 2.70
C LEU A 61 10.80 9.73 3.50
N GLN A 62 10.67 8.42 3.72
CA GLN A 62 11.55 7.65 4.63
C GLN A 62 12.10 6.38 4.00
N LEU A 63 11.35 5.73 3.10
CA LEU A 63 11.80 4.52 2.41
C LEU A 63 12.96 4.84 1.47
N ASP A 64 14.02 4.05 1.57
CA ASP A 64 15.21 4.17 0.71
C ASP A 64 15.64 2.81 0.14
N ALA A 65 16.55 2.85 -0.83
CA ALA A 65 17.09 1.64 -1.48
C ALA A 65 17.85 0.72 -0.50
N THR A 66 18.39 1.27 0.60
CA THR A 66 19.14 0.50 1.60
C THR A 66 18.20 -0.44 2.36
N LEU A 67 17.04 0.06 2.78
CA LEU A 67 16.03 -0.73 3.46
C LEU A 67 15.39 -1.78 2.54
N ILE A 68 15.10 -1.40 1.30
CA ILE A 68 14.58 -2.34 0.29
C ILE A 68 15.56 -3.50 0.09
N THR A 69 16.84 -3.19 -0.14
CA THR A 69 17.89 -4.21 -0.28
C THR A 69 18.00 -5.11 0.95
N ALA A 70 17.90 -4.54 2.16
CA ALA A 70 17.93 -5.32 3.39
C ALA A 70 16.75 -6.29 3.47
N LEU A 71 15.54 -5.85 3.11
CA LEU A 71 14.35 -6.71 3.09
C LEU A 71 14.44 -7.82 2.04
N HIS A 72 14.92 -7.51 0.85
CA HIS A 72 15.21 -8.51 -0.19
C HIS A 72 16.21 -9.57 0.31
N SER A 73 17.21 -9.18 1.10
CA SER A 73 18.15 -10.14 1.71
C SER A 73 17.51 -11.07 2.75
N HIS A 74 16.36 -10.66 3.30
CA HIS A 74 15.50 -11.49 4.15
C HIS A 74 14.43 -12.26 3.36
N GLY A 75 14.45 -12.19 2.03
CA GLY A 75 13.52 -12.90 1.14
C GLY A 75 12.13 -12.26 1.02
N PHE A 76 11.97 -11.01 1.44
CA PHE A 76 10.71 -10.29 1.27
C PHE A 76 10.55 -9.77 -0.15
N GLU A 77 9.32 -9.78 -0.64
CA GLU A 77 8.84 -8.86 -1.67
C GLU A 77 8.35 -7.56 -1.01
N VAL A 78 8.60 -6.42 -1.65
CA VAL A 78 8.35 -5.07 -1.12
C VAL A 78 7.31 -4.33 -1.95
N ALA A 79 6.18 -4.02 -1.32
CA ALA A 79 5.14 -3.17 -1.87
C ALA A 79 5.16 -1.77 -1.26
N VAL A 80 4.71 -0.78 -2.01
CA VAL A 80 4.54 0.59 -1.55
C VAL A 80 3.16 1.14 -1.94
N GLU A 81 2.46 1.73 -0.97
CA GLU A 81 1.28 2.56 -1.22
C GLU A 81 1.64 4.05 -1.03
N THR A 82 1.71 4.81 -2.13
CA THR A 82 2.16 6.22 -2.12
C THR A 82 1.10 7.17 -2.68
N ASN A 83 1.15 8.44 -2.32
CA ASN A 83 0.36 9.48 -2.99
C ASN A 83 0.90 9.87 -4.39
N GLY A 84 2.10 9.39 -4.75
CA GLY A 84 2.71 9.57 -6.07
C GLY A 84 3.41 10.93 -6.30
N THR A 85 3.55 11.76 -5.26
CA THR A 85 4.19 13.08 -5.35
C THR A 85 5.72 13.04 -5.30
N LEU A 86 6.31 11.91 -4.93
CA LEU A 86 7.76 11.70 -4.84
C LEU A 86 8.21 10.56 -5.75
N ALA A 87 9.42 10.66 -6.29
CA ALA A 87 10.01 9.59 -7.09
C ALA A 87 10.38 8.40 -6.18
N PRO A 88 9.97 7.16 -6.51
CA PRO A 88 10.30 5.98 -5.73
C PRO A 88 11.80 5.62 -5.85
N PRO A 89 12.42 5.11 -4.77
CA PRO A 89 13.72 4.45 -4.89
C PRO A 89 13.63 3.17 -5.73
N PRO A 90 14.73 2.71 -6.35
CA PRO A 90 14.74 1.46 -7.10
C PRO A 90 14.55 0.24 -6.19
N GLY A 91 14.03 -0.85 -6.76
CA GLY A 91 13.89 -2.15 -6.09
C GLY A 91 12.54 -2.40 -5.43
N ILE A 92 11.56 -1.51 -5.58
CA ILE A 92 10.18 -1.80 -5.19
C ILE A 92 9.61 -2.85 -6.16
N ASP A 93 9.00 -3.91 -5.61
CA ASP A 93 8.43 -5.01 -6.38
C ASP A 93 6.97 -4.75 -6.79
N TRP A 94 6.25 -3.93 -6.01
CA TRP A 94 4.89 -3.49 -6.32
C TRP A 94 4.63 -2.04 -5.90
N LEU A 95 4.36 -1.17 -6.86
CA LEU A 95 4.08 0.25 -6.64
C LEU A 95 2.60 0.58 -6.89
N CYS A 96 1.86 0.79 -5.80
CA CYS A 96 0.49 1.28 -5.83
C CYS A 96 0.47 2.80 -5.62
N VAL A 97 -0.04 3.53 -6.61
CA VAL A 97 -0.16 4.99 -6.56
C VAL A 97 -1.61 5.38 -6.33
N SER A 98 -1.84 6.20 -5.32
CA SER A 98 -3.17 6.73 -4.99
C SER A 98 -3.13 8.25 -4.95
N PRO A 99 -3.33 8.93 -6.10
CA PRO A 99 -3.34 10.39 -6.19
C PRO A 99 -4.35 11.01 -5.23
N LYS A 100 -3.97 12.15 -4.64
CA LYS A 100 -4.80 12.89 -3.68
C LYS A 100 -5.01 14.31 -4.18
N GLY A 101 -6.27 14.69 -4.42
CA GLY A 101 -6.63 16.01 -4.95
C GLY A 101 -5.84 16.40 -6.21
N SER A 102 -5.51 17.68 -6.33
CA SER A 102 -4.82 18.27 -7.49
C SER A 102 -3.29 18.26 -7.41
N ASN A 103 -2.69 17.41 -6.57
CA ASN A 103 -1.25 17.37 -6.41
C ASN A 103 -0.56 16.90 -7.71
N SER A 104 0.57 17.51 -8.04
CA SER A 104 1.41 17.06 -9.16
C SER A 104 2.02 15.70 -8.88
N LEU A 105 1.92 14.78 -9.83
CA LEU A 105 2.51 13.45 -9.73
C LEU A 105 3.95 13.46 -10.25
N ALA A 106 4.86 12.94 -9.45
CA ALA A 106 6.20 12.56 -9.90
C ALA A 106 6.20 11.13 -10.47
N VAL A 107 5.20 10.32 -10.11
CA VAL A 107 5.03 8.94 -10.55
C VAL A 107 3.90 8.86 -11.56
N THR A 108 4.24 8.57 -12.81
CA THR A 108 3.29 8.44 -13.93
C THR A 108 3.16 7.02 -14.46
N GLN A 109 3.83 6.06 -13.81
CA GLN A 109 3.81 4.64 -14.15
C GLN A 109 4.06 3.78 -12.90
N GLY A 110 3.56 2.55 -12.90
CA GLY A 110 3.70 1.59 -11.80
C GLY A 110 2.73 0.41 -11.95
N ASP A 111 2.60 -0.40 -10.91
CA ASP A 111 1.83 -1.64 -10.98
C ASP A 111 0.32 -1.40 -10.81
N GLU A 112 -0.06 -0.45 -9.98
CA GLU A 112 -1.48 -0.20 -9.65
C GLU A 112 -1.77 1.29 -9.49
N LEU A 113 -2.89 1.74 -10.06
CA LEU A 113 -3.47 3.04 -9.72
C LEU A 113 -4.75 2.84 -8.92
N LYS A 114 -4.75 3.28 -7.65
CA LYS A 114 -5.89 3.15 -6.72
C LYS A 114 -6.49 4.52 -6.42
N LEU A 115 -7.55 4.89 -7.13
CA LEU A 115 -8.22 6.18 -6.94
C LEU A 115 -9.28 6.08 -5.84
N VAL A 116 -9.11 6.87 -4.78
CA VAL A 116 -10.20 7.11 -3.83
C VAL A 116 -11.26 7.97 -4.52
N PHE A 117 -12.51 7.55 -4.48
CA PHE A 117 -13.63 8.21 -5.14
C PHE A 117 -14.81 8.37 -4.17
N PRO A 118 -15.55 9.50 -4.23
CA PRO A 118 -15.33 10.65 -5.10
C PRO A 118 -14.23 11.60 -4.60
N GLN A 119 -13.50 12.20 -5.54
CA GLN A 119 -12.64 13.35 -5.30
C GLN A 119 -12.92 14.41 -6.36
N ALA A 120 -13.52 15.54 -5.97
CA ALA A 120 -13.90 16.61 -6.91
C ALA A 120 -12.69 17.15 -7.70
N ASP A 121 -11.54 17.24 -7.05
CA ASP A 121 -10.30 17.79 -7.62
C ASP A 121 -9.40 16.72 -8.28
N ALA A 122 -9.82 15.45 -8.27
CA ALA A 122 -9.09 14.32 -8.87
C ALA A 122 -10.04 13.34 -9.58
N PRO A 123 -10.77 13.78 -10.61
CA PRO A 123 -11.66 12.91 -11.37
C PRO A 123 -10.87 11.81 -12.12
N PRO A 124 -11.37 10.57 -12.21
CA PRO A 124 -10.63 9.44 -12.80
C PRO A 124 -10.08 9.67 -14.20
N GLU A 125 -10.76 10.48 -15.01
CA GLU A 125 -10.40 10.81 -16.38
C GLU A 125 -9.01 11.46 -16.48
N GLN A 126 -8.58 12.19 -15.45
CA GLN A 126 -7.25 12.82 -15.41
C GLN A 126 -6.10 11.80 -15.44
N PHE A 127 -6.35 10.57 -14.98
CA PHE A 127 -5.32 9.55 -14.82
C PHE A 127 -5.40 8.44 -15.89
N SER A 128 -6.38 8.52 -16.79
CA SER A 128 -6.64 7.52 -17.83
C SER A 128 -5.49 7.31 -18.83
N SER A 129 -4.56 8.26 -18.91
CA SER A 129 -3.39 8.22 -19.81
C SER A 129 -2.09 7.77 -19.13
N LEU A 130 -2.13 7.47 -17.82
CA LEU A 130 -0.96 7.01 -17.08
C LEU A 130 -0.76 5.50 -17.25
N ASP A 131 0.49 5.05 -17.17
CA ASP A 131 0.87 3.66 -17.45
C ASP A 131 0.79 2.80 -16.17
N PHE A 132 -0.45 2.47 -15.78
CA PHE A 132 -0.76 1.59 -14.65
C PHE A 132 -1.75 0.51 -15.08
N SER A 133 -1.53 -0.72 -14.62
CA SER A 133 -2.46 -1.83 -14.87
C SER A 133 -2.38 -2.85 -13.73
N PRO A 134 -3.38 -2.90 -12.82
CA PRO A 134 -4.75 -2.41 -12.98
C PRO A 134 -5.03 -0.97 -12.47
N LEU A 135 -6.19 -0.42 -12.86
CA LEU A 135 -6.80 0.79 -12.30
C LEU A 135 -8.03 0.43 -11.45
N PHE A 136 -8.04 0.83 -10.18
CA PHE A 136 -9.13 0.58 -9.23
C PHE A 136 -9.76 1.88 -8.71
N LEU A 137 -11.08 1.84 -8.50
CA LEU A 137 -11.82 2.87 -7.75
C LEU A 137 -12.16 2.33 -6.36
N ALA A 138 -11.70 3.02 -5.32
CA ALA A 138 -12.01 2.72 -3.93
C ALA A 138 -12.98 3.77 -3.39
N ALA A 139 -14.14 3.37 -2.88
CA ALA A 139 -15.05 4.32 -2.25
C ALA A 139 -14.43 4.91 -0.98
N ASP A 140 -14.57 6.22 -0.77
CA ASP A 140 -14.07 6.92 0.41
C ASP A 140 -14.83 6.62 1.72
N GLY A 141 -15.83 5.73 1.66
CA GLY A 141 -16.67 5.34 2.78
C GLY A 141 -17.78 6.35 3.14
N SER A 142 -17.85 7.50 2.46
CA SER A 142 -18.86 8.54 2.71
C SER A 142 -20.16 8.31 1.94
N TYR A 143 -20.74 7.11 2.05
CA TYR A 143 -22.13 6.94 1.61
C TYR A 143 -23.05 7.59 2.66
N PRO A 144 -23.96 8.52 2.28
CA PRO A 144 -25.01 8.92 3.20
C PRO A 144 -25.77 7.65 3.60
N SER A 145 -25.89 7.43 4.91
CA SER A 145 -26.66 6.31 5.45
C SER A 145 -28.09 6.40 4.93
N GLN A 146 -28.42 5.59 3.92
CA GLN A 146 -29.80 5.33 3.60
C GLN A 146 -30.38 4.50 4.75
N SER A 147 -31.25 5.14 5.52
CA SER A 147 -32.09 4.46 6.50
C SER A 147 -32.99 3.45 5.78
N GLY A 148 -32.80 2.16 6.05
CA GLY A 148 -33.77 1.10 5.75
C GLY A 148 -33.30 0.03 4.75
N GLU A 149 -33.02 -1.15 5.30
CA GLU A 149 -33.16 -2.51 4.70
C GLU A 149 -32.65 -2.77 3.26
N ASP A 150 -31.57 -3.55 3.11
CA ASP A 150 -31.64 -5.01 2.87
C ASP A 150 -30.25 -5.57 2.50
N HIS A 151 -30.02 -6.80 2.95
CA HIS A 151 -28.79 -7.58 2.88
C HIS A 151 -28.49 -8.02 1.43
N ARG A 152 -27.43 -7.47 0.80
CA ARG A 152 -26.58 -8.17 -0.19
C ARG A 152 -25.40 -7.30 -0.60
N ARG A 153 -24.18 -7.70 -0.19
CA ARG A 153 -22.92 -7.18 -0.76
C ARG A 153 -22.89 -7.55 -2.26
N ARG A 154 -23.10 -6.58 -3.14
CA ARG A 154 -22.70 -6.68 -4.55
C ARG A 154 -21.35 -5.99 -4.69
N SER A 155 -20.33 -6.79 -4.98
CA SER A 155 -19.09 -6.32 -5.56
C SER A 155 -19.38 -5.89 -6.99
N ASP A 156 -19.64 -4.61 -7.21
CA ASP A 156 -19.81 -4.06 -8.56
C ASP A 156 -18.42 -3.94 -9.21
N ARG A 157 -18.07 -4.99 -9.94
CA ARG A 157 -16.93 -5.05 -10.84
C ARG A 157 -17.30 -4.31 -12.13
N LEU A 158 -17.01 -3.01 -12.20
CA LEU A 158 -17.07 -2.26 -13.45
C LEU A 158 -15.72 -2.43 -14.17
N LEU A 159 -15.65 -3.42 -15.05
CA LEU A 159 -14.63 -3.47 -16.10
C LEU A 159 -15.05 -2.47 -17.18
N TYR A 160 -14.29 -1.40 -17.37
CA TYR A 160 -14.38 -0.59 -18.59
C TYR A 160 -13.74 -1.39 -19.72
N GLY A 161 -14.47 -1.54 -20.83
CA GLY A 161 -13.99 -2.13 -22.08
C GLY A 161 -13.40 -1.11 -23.02
#